data_AF-A0A8S3JGC2-F1
#
_entry.id   AF-A0A8S3JGC2-F1
#
_cell.length_a   1.000
_cell.length_b   1.000
_cell.length_c   1.000
_cell.angle_alpha   90.00
_cell.angle_beta   90.00
_cell.angle_gamma   90.00
#
_symmetry.space_group_name_H-M   'P 1'
#
loop_
_entity.id
_entity.type
_entity.pdbx_description
1 polymer ?
#
loop_
_entity_poly.entity_id
_entity_poly.type
_entity_poly.pdbx_seq_one_letter_code
_entity_poly.pdbx_strand_id
1 'polypeptide(L)'
;MFEFVIFFKVRMTSTKNEIKNTMMDAWEVNEGVVNWNSETLIPYFDAVEEILRVVYPANDTQGLVDAIFQAARTAGFPYNPSYNHGPDMLGMANFVMSINDVGMNMTQQATSMYNRVTSYQKYLQALQPVNLQLVTGLQVIGFNFTNDQLPTVDHVELYSEEYQCKHSVAVEKELILSAGTINTPKLLQL
;
A
#
# COMPACT_ATOMS: atom_id res chain seq x y z
N MET A 1 -12.76 -3.91 -19.52
CA MET A 1 -13.43 -4.81 -18.56
C MET A 1 -12.62 -6.10 -18.57
N PHE A 2 -11.77 -6.29 -17.57
CA PHE A 2 -10.98 -7.52 -17.42
C PHE A 2 -11.17 -7.97 -15.97
N GLU A 3 -11.89 -9.07 -15.80
CA GLU A 3 -11.91 -9.83 -14.55
C GLU A 3 -10.66 -10.72 -14.54
N PHE A 4 -9.84 -10.56 -13.50
CA PHE A 4 -8.84 -11.55 -13.15
C PHE A 4 -9.21 -12.08 -11.76
N VAL A 5 -9.58 -13.36 -11.69
CA VAL A 5 -9.59 -14.13 -10.46
C VAL A 5 -8.29 -14.91 -10.43
N ILE A 6 -7.39 -14.55 -9.50
CA ILE A 6 -6.14 -15.27 -9.27
C ILE A 6 -6.32 -16.12 -8.01
N PHE A 7 -6.24 -17.44 -8.13
CA PHE A 7 -6.11 -18.34 -6.98
C PHE A 7 -4.62 -18.67 -6.76
N PHE A 8 -4.08 -18.32 -5.59
CA PHE A 8 -2.79 -18.84 -5.15
C PHE A 8 -2.99 -20.12 -4.34
N LYS A 9 -2.42 -21.24 -4.81
CA LYS A 9 -2.23 -22.44 -4.00
C LYS A 9 -0.86 -22.37 -3.36
N VAL A 10 -0.76 -21.77 -2.18
CA VAL A 10 0.47 -21.82 -1.37
C VAL A 10 0.48 -23.15 -0.63
N ARG A 11 1.38 -24.06 -1.02
CA ARG A 11 1.59 -25.34 -0.34
C ARG A 11 2.59 -25.11 0.80
N MET A 12 2.11 -24.79 2.01
CA MET A 12 2.97 -24.74 3.19
C MET A 12 3.10 -26.15 3.78
N THR A 13 4.26 -26.78 3.60
CA THR A 13 4.64 -27.98 4.34
C THR A 13 5.04 -27.58 5.75
N SER A 14 4.17 -27.85 6.72
CA SER A 14 4.46 -27.65 8.15
C SER A 14 5.32 -28.80 8.68
N THR A 15 6.57 -28.50 9.04
CA THR A 15 7.34 -29.29 10.00
C THR A 15 7.26 -28.62 11.36
N LYS A 16 6.81 -29.39 12.35
CA LYS A 16 6.58 -28.96 13.74
C LYS A 16 7.89 -28.51 14.40
N ASN A 17 7.99 -27.19 14.66
CA ASN A 17 8.79 -26.49 15.69
C ASN A 17 9.35 -25.12 15.24
N GLU A 18 8.93 -24.57 14.11
CA GLU A 18 9.28 -23.20 13.76
C GLU A 18 8.40 -22.23 14.55
N ILE A 19 9.05 -21.32 15.28
CA ILE A 19 8.46 -20.07 15.74
C ILE A 19 7.69 -19.50 14.55
N LYS A 20 6.37 -19.29 14.69
CA LYS A 20 5.55 -18.66 13.65
C LYS A 20 6.01 -17.20 13.50
N ASN A 21 7.17 -16.99 12.88
CA ASN A 21 7.58 -15.69 12.41
C ASN A 21 6.60 -15.32 11.31
N THR A 22 5.89 -14.22 11.50
CA THR A 22 5.13 -13.65 10.39
C THR A 22 6.11 -13.24 9.29
N MET A 23 5.60 -12.99 8.09
CA MET A 23 6.45 -12.50 6.99
C MET A 23 7.18 -11.20 7.34
N MET A 24 6.59 -10.34 8.18
CA MET A 24 7.23 -9.10 8.63
C MET A 24 8.40 -9.38 9.57
N ASP A 25 8.25 -10.30 10.52
CA ASP A 25 9.31 -10.61 11.48
C ASP A 25 10.55 -11.21 10.79
N ALA A 26 10.36 -11.85 9.63
CA ALA A 26 11.45 -12.34 8.81
C ALA A 26 12.37 -11.21 8.27
N TRP A 27 11.89 -9.98 8.08
CA TRP A 27 12.73 -8.86 7.63
C TRP A 27 13.77 -8.47 8.69
N GLU A 28 13.36 -8.43 9.95
CA GLU A 28 14.32 -8.15 11.02
C GLU A 28 15.23 -9.37 11.29
N VAL A 29 14.66 -10.57 11.40
CA VAL A 29 15.41 -11.78 11.80
C VAL A 29 16.36 -12.26 10.71
N ASN A 30 15.93 -12.27 9.44
CA ASN A 30 16.71 -12.87 8.35
C ASN A 30 17.50 -11.82 7.56
N GLU A 31 16.95 -10.62 7.39
CA GLU A 31 17.56 -9.56 6.57
C GLU A 31 18.26 -8.48 7.41
N GLY A 32 18.16 -8.55 8.75
CA GLY A 32 18.84 -7.64 9.68
C GLY A 32 18.28 -6.22 9.69
N VAL A 33 17.06 -6.01 9.16
CA VAL A 33 16.44 -4.69 9.08
C VAL A 33 15.78 -4.35 10.42
N VAL A 34 16.53 -3.66 11.28
CA VAL A 34 16.13 -3.32 12.66
C VAL A 34 14.80 -2.56 12.69
N ASN A 35 13.89 -2.96 13.58
CA ASN A 35 12.55 -2.41 13.76
C ASN A 35 11.58 -2.63 12.58
N TRP A 36 11.91 -3.52 11.64
CA TRP A 36 10.97 -3.95 10.59
C TRP A 36 10.37 -5.30 10.96
N ASN A 37 9.58 -5.31 12.04
CA ASN A 37 8.87 -6.48 12.55
C ASN A 37 7.38 -6.15 12.77
N SER A 38 6.56 -7.16 13.05
CA SER A 38 5.11 -6.97 13.22
C SER A 38 4.76 -6.03 14.35
N GLU A 39 5.46 -6.14 15.49
CA GLU A 39 5.24 -5.31 16.67
C GLU A 39 5.39 -3.82 16.33
N THR A 40 6.38 -3.49 15.52
CA THR A 40 6.64 -2.11 15.12
C THR A 40 5.73 -1.64 13.98
N LEU A 41 5.46 -2.49 12.99
CA LEU A 41 4.78 -2.09 11.75
C LEU A 41 3.25 -2.05 11.86
N ILE A 42 2.63 -2.91 12.68
CA ILE A 42 1.17 -2.96 12.84
C ILE A 42 0.59 -1.57 13.21
N PRO A 43 1.11 -0.83 14.21
CA PRO A 43 0.63 0.50 14.52
C PRO A 43 0.66 1.49 13.35
N TYR A 44 1.63 1.36 12.43
CA TYR A 44 1.69 2.20 11.23
C TYR A 44 0.63 1.80 10.20
N PHE A 45 0.33 0.52 10.05
CA PHE A 45 -0.78 0.07 9.20
C PHE A 45 -2.11 0.56 9.74
N ASP A 46 -2.34 0.45 11.04
CA ASP A 46 -3.56 0.96 11.69
C ASP A 46 -3.72 2.48 11.45
N ALA A 47 -2.63 3.24 11.60
CA ALA A 47 -2.64 4.68 11.33
C ALA A 47 -2.96 5.01 9.85
N VAL A 48 -2.42 4.22 8.90
CA VAL A 48 -2.71 4.39 7.47
C VAL A 48 -4.17 4.03 7.16
N GLU A 49 -4.68 2.92 7.68
CA GLU A 49 -6.05 2.48 7.48
C GLU A 49 -7.06 3.51 8.02
N GLU A 50 -6.77 4.13 9.16
CA GLU A 50 -7.58 5.21 9.75
C GLU A 50 -7.63 6.45 8.84
N ILE A 51 -6.49 6.87 8.28
CA ILE A 51 -6.42 8.00 7.34
C ILE A 51 -7.21 7.67 6.05
N LEU A 52 -7.01 6.46 5.52
CA LEU A 52 -7.70 6.00 4.32
C LEU A 52 -9.20 5.84 4.54
N ARG A 53 -9.65 5.61 5.78
CA ARG A 53 -11.03 5.25 6.15
C ARG A 53 -11.50 4.06 5.33
N VAL A 54 -10.82 2.94 5.50
CA VAL A 54 -11.16 1.73 4.78
C VAL A 54 -12.57 1.26 5.12
N VAL A 55 -13.30 0.80 4.11
CA VAL A 55 -14.69 0.36 4.22
C VAL A 55 -14.75 -1.16 4.18
N TYR A 56 -15.47 -1.72 5.16
CA TYR A 56 -15.86 -3.12 5.16
C TYR A 56 -17.19 -3.24 4.41
N PRO A 57 -17.29 -4.11 3.39
CA PRO A 57 -18.52 -4.24 2.62
C PRO A 57 -19.68 -4.68 3.53
N ALA A 58 -20.87 -4.15 3.25
CA ALA A 58 -22.09 -4.49 3.98
C ALA A 58 -22.46 -5.97 3.80
N ASN A 59 -23.23 -6.50 4.77
CA ASN A 59 -23.74 -7.87 4.73
C ASN A 59 -24.56 -8.11 3.46
N ASP A 60 -24.31 -9.26 2.83
CA ASP A 60 -25.05 -9.70 1.65
C ASP A 60 -26.50 -10.03 2.01
N THR A 61 -27.44 -9.27 1.45
CA THR A 61 -28.88 -9.51 1.64
C THR A 61 -29.41 -10.69 0.81
N GLN A 62 -28.63 -11.23 -0.13
CA GLN A 62 -29.01 -12.31 -1.04
C GLN A 62 -28.41 -13.68 -0.66
N GLY A 63 -27.54 -13.76 0.34
CA GLY A 63 -27.01 -15.00 0.91
C GLY A 63 -25.95 -15.74 0.06
N LEU A 64 -25.49 -15.16 -1.05
CA LEU A 64 -24.40 -15.70 -1.87
C LEU A 64 -23.07 -15.69 -1.10
N VAL A 65 -22.75 -14.59 -0.42
CA VAL A 65 -21.53 -14.46 0.38
C VAL A 65 -21.53 -15.48 1.52
N ASP A 66 -22.67 -15.70 2.17
CA ASP A 66 -22.82 -16.73 3.20
C ASP A 66 -22.62 -18.15 2.65
N ALA A 67 -23.14 -18.44 1.46
CA ALA A 67 -22.93 -19.71 0.78
C ALA A 67 -21.45 -19.95 0.45
N ILE A 68 -20.73 -18.91 0.01
CA ILE A 68 -19.28 -18.97 -0.23
C ILE A 68 -18.53 -19.26 1.07
N PHE A 69 -18.82 -18.53 2.14
CA PHE A 69 -18.19 -18.78 3.45
C PHE A 69 -18.51 -20.18 3.99
N GLN A 70 -19.71 -20.70 3.75
CA GLN A 70 -20.08 -22.05 4.16
C GLN A 70 -19.32 -23.12 3.36
N ALA A 71 -19.17 -22.94 2.05
CA ALA A 71 -18.36 -23.82 1.21
C ALA A 71 -16.88 -23.80 1.66
N ALA A 72 -16.35 -22.63 1.97
CA ALA A 72 -14.99 -22.45 2.46
C ALA A 72 -14.73 -23.22 3.77
N ARG A 73 -15.63 -23.06 4.76
CA ARG A 73 -15.56 -23.79 6.02
C ARG A 73 -15.60 -25.30 5.81
N THR A 74 -16.44 -25.77 4.90
CA THR A 74 -16.54 -27.20 4.54
C THR A 74 -15.23 -27.71 3.91
N ALA A 75 -14.53 -26.85 3.16
CA ALA A 75 -13.20 -27.13 2.61
C ALA A 75 -12.05 -26.95 3.61
N GLY A 76 -12.33 -26.61 4.88
CA GLY A 76 -11.34 -26.43 5.93
C GLY A 76 -10.75 -25.02 6.04
N PHE A 77 -11.34 -24.03 5.37
CA PHE A 77 -10.91 -22.62 5.48
C PHE A 77 -11.87 -21.86 6.40
N PRO A 78 -11.44 -21.48 7.62
CA PRO A 78 -12.30 -20.75 8.55
C PRO A 78 -12.58 -19.34 8.04
N TYR A 79 -13.63 -18.71 8.58
CA TYR A 79 -13.82 -17.28 8.42
C TYR A 79 -12.80 -16.54 9.29
N ASN A 80 -12.07 -15.58 8.72
CA ASN A 80 -11.06 -14.78 9.42
C ASN A 80 -11.24 -13.29 9.07
N PRO A 81 -12.03 -12.53 9.84
CA PRO A 81 -12.25 -11.10 9.57
C PRO A 81 -11.01 -10.24 9.79
N SER A 82 -9.98 -10.80 10.44
CA SER A 82 -8.77 -10.13 10.87
C SER A 82 -7.57 -10.59 10.03
N TYR A 83 -7.76 -10.82 8.72
CA TYR A 83 -6.71 -11.34 7.84
C TYR A 83 -5.53 -10.37 7.63
N ASN A 84 -5.67 -9.11 8.06
CA ASN A 84 -4.60 -8.11 8.12
C ASN A 84 -3.89 -8.04 9.48
N HIS A 85 -4.43 -8.68 10.53
CA HIS A 85 -3.91 -8.58 11.90
C HIS A 85 -3.77 -9.94 12.56
N GLY A 86 -2.58 -10.19 13.13
CA GLY A 86 -2.33 -11.33 14.01
C GLY A 86 -1.54 -12.49 13.40
N PRO A 87 -1.24 -13.52 14.21
CA PRO A 87 -0.31 -14.59 13.85
C PRO A 87 -0.91 -15.67 12.93
N ASP A 88 -2.20 -15.57 12.60
CA ASP A 88 -2.89 -16.49 11.70
C ASP A 88 -3.76 -15.70 10.72
N MET A 89 -3.23 -15.50 9.52
CA MET A 89 -3.92 -14.81 8.41
C MET A 89 -4.66 -15.80 7.50
N LEU A 90 -4.67 -17.11 7.84
CA LEU A 90 -5.35 -18.10 7.02
C LEU A 90 -6.87 -17.99 7.24
N GLY A 91 -7.61 -17.99 6.14
CA GLY A 91 -9.07 -18.04 6.16
C GLY A 91 -9.69 -17.31 4.99
N MET A 92 -11.01 -17.15 5.06
CA MET A 92 -11.76 -16.31 4.14
C MET A 92 -12.34 -15.11 4.88
N ALA A 93 -12.38 -13.97 4.21
CA ALA A 93 -12.87 -12.72 4.76
C ALA A 93 -13.53 -11.89 3.68
N ASN A 94 -14.31 -10.90 4.11
CA ASN A 94 -14.71 -9.82 3.24
C ASN A 94 -13.51 -8.92 2.94
N PHE A 95 -13.33 -8.57 1.67
CA PHE A 95 -12.22 -7.72 1.26
C PHE A 95 -12.49 -6.26 1.63
N VAL A 96 -11.53 -5.64 2.32
CA VAL A 96 -11.54 -4.25 2.75
C VAL A 96 -11.11 -3.32 1.61
N MET A 97 -11.81 -2.20 1.43
CA MET A 97 -11.59 -1.30 0.28
C MET A 97 -11.45 0.17 0.70
N SER A 98 -10.57 0.93 0.03
CA SER A 98 -10.51 2.39 0.14
C SER A 98 -11.48 3.04 -0.85
N ILE A 99 -12.72 3.27 -0.41
CA ILE A 99 -13.78 3.95 -1.18
C ILE A 99 -14.35 5.12 -0.37
N ASN A 100 -15.07 6.02 -1.03
CA ASN A 100 -15.73 7.13 -0.35
C ASN A 100 -16.75 6.61 0.67
N ASP A 101 -16.85 7.31 1.80
CA ASP A 101 -17.77 6.97 2.89
C ASP A 101 -19.21 7.32 2.48
N VAL A 102 -19.82 6.35 1.80
CA VAL A 102 -21.20 6.41 1.32
C VAL A 102 -22.19 5.96 2.41
N GLY A 103 -21.70 5.35 3.51
CA GLY A 103 -22.50 4.56 4.43
C GLY A 103 -22.83 5.20 5.79
N MET A 104 -22.12 6.25 6.24
CA MET A 104 -22.36 6.78 7.59
C MET A 104 -23.64 7.61 7.77
N ASN A 105 -24.32 8.01 6.69
CA ASN A 105 -25.61 8.71 6.75
C ASN A 105 -26.65 8.05 5.82
N MET A 106 -27.12 6.85 6.19
CA MET A 106 -28.16 6.12 5.46
C MET A 106 -29.56 6.79 5.45
N THR A 107 -29.68 8.05 5.87
CA THR A 107 -30.94 8.80 5.85
C THR A 107 -31.24 9.49 4.52
N GLN A 108 -30.34 9.43 3.52
CA GLN A 108 -30.62 9.98 2.19
C GLN A 108 -30.51 8.91 1.10
N GLN A 109 -31.65 8.61 0.48
CA GLN A 109 -31.83 7.83 -0.75
C GLN A 109 -31.21 8.52 -1.99
N ALA A 110 -30.06 9.18 -1.83
CA ALA A 110 -29.28 9.62 -2.97
C ALA A 110 -28.58 8.39 -3.55
N THR A 111 -28.56 8.28 -4.86
CA THR A 111 -27.75 7.35 -5.65
C THR A 111 -26.27 7.55 -5.33
N SER A 112 -25.82 7.00 -4.21
CA SER A 112 -24.46 7.18 -3.74
C SER A 112 -23.54 6.28 -4.55
N MET A 113 -22.78 6.89 -5.46
CA MET A 113 -21.81 6.19 -6.28
C MET A 113 -20.57 5.87 -5.42
N TYR A 114 -20.22 4.59 -5.32
CA TYR A 114 -18.98 4.15 -4.69
C TYR A 114 -17.81 4.52 -5.60
N ASN A 115 -16.97 5.42 -5.13
CA ASN A 115 -15.80 5.93 -5.83
C ASN A 115 -14.53 5.49 -5.08
N ARG A 116 -13.52 5.09 -5.85
CA ARG A 116 -12.18 4.81 -5.32
C ARG A 116 -11.64 6.08 -4.64
N VAL A 117 -11.07 5.88 -3.46
CA VAL A 117 -10.28 6.89 -2.74
C VAL A 117 -8.80 6.59 -2.96
N THR A 118 -8.03 7.62 -3.30
CA THR A 118 -6.58 7.51 -3.57
C THR A 118 -5.76 8.15 -2.44
N SER A 119 -4.50 7.73 -2.32
CA SER A 119 -3.56 8.34 -1.37
C SER A 119 -3.36 9.83 -1.64
N TYR A 120 -3.39 10.28 -2.90
CA TYR A 120 -3.34 11.70 -3.24
C TYR A 120 -4.47 12.48 -2.57
N GLN A 121 -5.70 11.98 -2.66
CA GLN A 121 -6.87 12.65 -2.09
C GLN A 121 -6.76 12.78 -0.56
N LYS A 122 -6.26 11.74 0.11
CA LYS A 122 -6.20 11.68 1.58
C LYS A 122 -4.99 12.41 2.17
N TYR A 123 -3.81 12.21 1.61
CA TYR A 123 -2.57 12.74 2.17
C TYR A 123 -2.21 14.13 1.64
N LEU A 124 -2.58 14.46 0.39
CA LEU A 124 -2.15 15.71 -0.24
C LEU A 124 -3.31 16.66 -0.46
N GLN A 125 -4.38 16.22 -1.12
CA GLN A 125 -5.50 17.09 -1.49
C GLN A 125 -6.28 17.59 -0.27
N ALA A 126 -6.51 16.73 0.72
CA ALA A 126 -7.28 17.11 1.92
C ALA A 126 -6.46 17.96 2.91
N LEU A 127 -5.16 17.69 3.04
CA LEU A 127 -4.31 18.35 4.04
C LEU A 127 -3.73 19.68 3.56
N GLN A 128 -3.51 19.84 2.25
CA GLN A 128 -2.93 21.06 1.64
C GLN A 128 -1.75 21.65 2.46
N PRO A 129 -0.70 20.86 2.77
CA PRO A 129 0.40 21.35 3.60
C PRO A 129 1.10 22.55 2.95
N VAL A 130 1.21 23.64 3.70
CA VAL A 130 1.67 24.96 3.20
C VAL A 130 3.13 24.97 2.75
N ASN A 131 3.93 24.00 3.22
CA ASN A 131 5.34 23.84 2.90
C ASN A 131 5.60 22.71 1.88
N LEU A 132 4.55 22.23 1.20
CA LEU A 132 4.68 21.21 0.17
C LEU A 132 4.41 21.81 -1.21
N GLN A 133 5.36 21.62 -2.12
CA GLN A 133 5.18 21.94 -3.53
C GLN A 133 4.97 20.65 -4.31
N LEU A 134 3.84 20.54 -5.00
CA LEU A 134 3.55 19.43 -5.89
C LEU A 134 3.71 19.88 -7.33
N VAL A 135 4.60 19.23 -8.06
CA VAL A 135 4.79 19.44 -9.50
C VAL A 135 4.53 18.13 -10.23
N THR A 136 3.69 18.19 -11.25
CA THR A 136 3.30 17.03 -12.07
C THR A 136 3.79 17.21 -13.50
N GLY A 137 3.84 16.14 -14.29
CA GLY A 137 4.27 16.21 -15.69
C GLY A 137 5.78 16.32 -15.88
N LEU A 138 6.57 16.05 -14.83
CA LEU A 138 8.02 16.01 -14.87
C LEU A 138 8.50 14.56 -14.67
N GLN A 139 9.49 14.17 -15.47
CA GLN A 139 10.17 12.89 -15.36
C GLN A 139 11.59 13.11 -14.81
N VAL A 140 11.99 12.34 -13.80
CA VAL A 140 13.38 12.32 -13.33
C VAL A 140 14.25 11.63 -14.38
N ILE A 141 15.34 12.28 -14.78
CA ILE A 141 16.27 11.80 -15.82
C ILE A 141 17.72 11.67 -15.35
N GLY A 142 18.03 12.04 -14.09
CA GLY A 142 19.37 11.86 -13.54
C GLY A 142 19.55 12.53 -12.18
N PHE A 143 20.65 12.21 -11.54
CA PHE A 143 21.09 12.76 -10.26
C PHE A 143 22.53 13.25 -10.37
N ASN A 144 22.81 14.41 -9.78
CA ASN A 144 24.18 14.93 -9.73
C ASN A 144 24.77 14.53 -8.38
N PHE A 145 25.61 13.48 -8.40
CA PHE A 145 26.35 13.03 -7.23
C PHE A 145 27.66 13.80 -7.06
N THR A 146 28.00 14.13 -5.81
CA THR A 146 29.36 14.58 -5.46
C THR A 146 30.36 13.43 -5.63
N ASN A 147 31.60 13.76 -5.99
CA ASN A 147 32.67 12.79 -6.22
C ASN A 147 33.48 12.51 -4.94
N ASP A 148 32.77 12.29 -3.84
CA ASP A 148 33.33 12.06 -2.51
C ASP A 148 33.20 10.59 -2.09
N GLN A 149 33.90 10.19 -1.02
CA GLN A 149 33.81 8.83 -0.48
C GLN A 149 32.39 8.46 -0.04
N LEU A 150 31.58 9.46 0.35
CA LEU A 150 30.17 9.32 0.65
C LEU A 150 29.41 10.22 -0.35
N PRO A 151 28.87 9.65 -1.43
CA PRO A 151 28.22 10.45 -2.46
C PRO A 151 26.96 11.13 -1.91
N THR A 152 26.88 12.44 -2.10
CA THR A 152 25.68 13.24 -1.82
C THR A 152 25.01 13.61 -3.14
N VAL A 153 23.68 13.74 -3.14
CA VAL A 153 22.95 14.28 -4.29
C VAL A 153 22.70 15.75 -4.05
N ASP A 154 23.31 16.60 -4.87
CA ASP A 154 23.14 18.05 -4.74
C ASP A 154 21.97 18.55 -5.60
N HIS A 155 21.72 17.90 -6.74
CA HIS A 155 20.68 18.27 -7.69
C HIS A 155 20.01 17.05 -8.33
N VAL A 156 18.74 17.20 -8.67
CA VAL A 156 17.96 16.26 -9.48
C VAL A 156 17.65 16.90 -10.83
N GLU A 157 17.94 16.18 -11.91
CA GLU A 157 17.61 16.59 -13.26
C GLU A 157 16.24 16.04 -13.66
N LEU A 158 15.36 16.93 -14.11
CA LEU A 158 13.99 16.65 -14.50
C LEU A 158 13.77 17.02 -15.96
N TYR A 159 12.87 16.32 -16.64
CA TYR A 159 12.45 16.60 -18.00
C TYR A 159 10.94 16.85 -18.06
N SER A 160 10.54 17.93 -18.72
CA SER A 160 9.15 18.17 -19.09
C SER A 160 8.92 17.75 -20.54
N GLU A 161 8.05 16.78 -20.76
CA GLU A 161 7.65 16.40 -22.12
C GLU A 161 6.75 17.47 -22.77
N GLU A 162 5.90 18.15 -21.99
CA GLU A 162 5.04 19.21 -22.52
C GLU A 162 5.87 20.40 -23.06
N TYR A 163 6.90 20.81 -22.32
CA TYR A 163 7.72 21.96 -22.67
C TYR A 163 9.03 21.61 -23.38
N GLN A 164 9.33 20.31 -23.55
CA GLN A 164 10.54 19.79 -24.18
C GLN A 164 11.83 20.41 -23.59
N CYS A 165 11.87 20.57 -22.26
CA CYS A 165 12.97 21.25 -21.58
C CYS A 165 13.40 20.50 -20.30
N LYS A 166 14.62 20.81 -19.85
CA LYS A 166 15.20 20.26 -18.62
C LYS A 166 15.09 21.26 -17.49
N HIS A 167 14.91 20.76 -16.28
CA HIS A 167 14.96 21.51 -15.04
C HIS A 167 15.96 20.85 -14.10
N SER A 168 16.63 21.66 -13.29
CA SER A 168 17.51 21.19 -12.22
C SER A 168 16.98 21.69 -10.90
N VAL A 169 16.78 20.78 -9.93
CA VAL A 169 16.25 21.11 -8.61
C VAL A 169 17.30 20.75 -7.57
N ALA A 170 17.72 21.73 -6.77
CA ALA A 170 18.67 21.54 -5.69
C ALA A 170 18.07 20.72 -4.54
N VAL A 171 18.88 19.88 -3.92
CA VAL A 171 18.52 19.05 -2.74
C VAL A 171 19.33 19.55 -1.55
N GLU A 172 18.66 20.10 -0.55
CA GLU A 172 19.35 20.67 0.63
C GLU A 172 19.57 19.67 1.77
N LYS A 173 18.78 18.59 1.83
CA LYS A 173 18.80 17.63 2.93
C LYS A 173 18.82 16.19 2.43
N GLU A 174 17.71 15.76 1.86
CA GLU A 174 17.49 14.36 1.49
C GLU A 174 16.71 14.26 0.18
N LEU A 175 17.06 13.25 -0.61
CA LEU A 175 16.32 12.83 -1.78
C LEU A 175 15.59 11.52 -1.48
N ILE A 176 14.26 11.53 -1.56
CA ILE A 176 13.43 10.35 -1.34
C ILE A 176 12.98 9.80 -2.70
N LEU A 177 13.35 8.56 -3.00
CA LEU A 177 12.94 7.87 -4.24
C LEU A 177 11.70 7.01 -4.01
N SER A 178 10.56 7.49 -4.48
CA SER A 178 9.25 6.80 -4.37
C SER A 178 8.64 6.52 -5.74
N ALA A 179 9.45 6.14 -6.74
CA ALA A 179 9.01 5.89 -8.12
C ALA A 179 8.45 4.47 -8.34
N GLY A 180 8.32 3.68 -7.28
CA GLY A 180 7.86 2.28 -7.30
C GLY A 180 8.95 1.29 -7.68
N THR A 181 8.64 -0.01 -7.55
CA THR A 181 9.59 -1.13 -7.68
C THR A 181 10.27 -1.22 -9.04
N ILE A 182 9.63 -0.72 -10.11
CA ILE A 182 10.17 -0.81 -11.47
C ILE A 182 11.07 0.37 -11.80
N ASN A 183 10.67 1.59 -11.44
CA ASN A 183 11.38 2.80 -11.87
C ASN A 183 12.45 3.25 -10.87
N THR A 184 12.29 2.98 -9.58
CA THR A 184 13.30 3.34 -8.58
C THR A 184 14.67 2.70 -8.88
N PRO A 185 14.77 1.39 -9.18
CA PRO A 185 16.05 0.80 -9.56
C PRO A 185 16.61 1.35 -10.88
N LYS A 186 15.74 1.69 -11.85
CA LYS A 186 16.19 2.31 -13.11
C LYS A 186 16.82 3.66 -12.88
N LEU A 187 16.22 4.48 -12.01
CA LEU A 187 16.76 5.79 -11.67
C LEU A 187 18.13 5.67 -11.00
N LEU A 188 18.33 4.68 -10.13
CA LEU A 188 19.62 4.41 -9.47
C LEU A 188 20.71 3.90 -10.44
N GLN A 189 20.36 3.53 -11.67
CA GLN A 189 21.28 3.03 -12.69
C GLN A 189 21.66 4.09 -13.74
N LEU A 190 21.05 5.28 -13.69
CA LEU A 190 21.37 6.42 -14.55
C LEU A 190 22.70 7.06 -14.14
#